data_AF-A0AA88WA90-F1
#
_entry.id   AF-A0AA88WA90-F1
#
_cell.length_a   1.000
_cell.length_b   1.000
_cell.length_c   1.000
_cell.angle_alpha   90.00
_cell.angle_beta   90.00
_cell.angle_gamma   90.00
#
_symmetry.space_group_name_H-M   'P 1'
#
loop_
_entity.id
_entity.type
_entity.pdbx_description
1 polymer ?
#
loop_
_entity_poly.entity_id
_entity_poly.type
_entity_poly.pdbx_seq_one_letter_code
_entity_poly.pdbx_strand_id
1 'polypeptide(L)'
;MTTVATLLTAVIAAALTLITSVHALGGSAPTVAVSYGDATTVCGIPAEQQTRGIQCWREDGQTFCLSPYISFDSVAGGWNLICGVRSGGFSLLCWNTTFSPKRLYYNATFLLQDLTVGDHQICALTNGTRNANCCRDDAVLAQLPSRSAEFRSISSGLGFSCGILMNTSTVTCWGSSAVASVIQGQFGNLTMSSIAVGGNHACGLNTTGFLECRGSNDFGQLGVQSNSPFEYSALALGANHTCAIRRMNNTVICWGRGADVWINVTEGVSFESIVAGLDFTCGLRSTNFTVICWGPGWRNDLVSSGVELPLPSLLPGACVQESTCNCGIYPESQKLCSGNGNICRPCDATVSAPPVSPPPTINPPRRSPSRAMTKGLLAFAIVGSVGAFSGIVTIVYCLWTGVCCGHKKIHNSVQPTIAGSNSNAAHTSNTSPLSRSSTIRRQGSRAFRRQRSGTSSKHTERAEEFTFSDLVAATNNFSLENRIGAGSFVGYIDPEYYGLNVLTAKSDVYGLGVVLLELLTGKRAIFKIGENGGAPISVVDFAVPAIMAGELSKILDTRVGPPELNEAEAVELVAYTAMHCVNLEGRERPTITDIVANLERALALCDDSHGSISSGPISLISE
;
A
#
# COMPACT_ATOMS: atom_id res chain seq x y z
N MET A 1 -12.77 12.74 -47.64
CA MET A 1 -13.21 11.38 -47.22
C MET A 1 -12.11 10.62 -46.48
N THR A 2 -11.31 11.33 -45.69
CA THR A 2 -10.13 10.83 -44.96
C THR A 2 -10.31 10.91 -43.44
N THR A 3 -11.49 11.30 -42.97
CA THR A 3 -11.82 11.48 -41.54
C THR A 3 -12.65 10.34 -40.95
N VAL A 4 -13.18 9.43 -41.77
CA VAL A 4 -14.04 8.32 -41.30
C VAL A 4 -13.24 7.02 -41.09
N ALA A 5 -12.10 6.85 -41.78
CA ALA A 5 -11.25 5.66 -41.62
C ALA A 5 -10.39 5.68 -40.34
N THR A 6 -10.05 6.86 -39.83
CA THR A 6 -9.27 7.02 -38.59
C THR A 6 -10.10 6.79 -37.32
N LEU A 7 -11.42 6.94 -37.37
CA LEU A 7 -12.31 6.61 -36.26
C LEU A 7 -12.52 5.09 -36.09
N LEU A 8 -12.55 4.31 -37.18
CA LEU A 8 -12.76 2.86 -37.08
C LEU A 8 -11.54 2.10 -36.56
N THR A 9 -10.31 2.55 -36.85
CA THR A 9 -9.10 1.93 -36.28
C THR A 9 -8.88 2.28 -34.81
N ALA A 10 -9.34 3.45 -34.36
CA ALA A 10 -9.32 3.82 -32.93
C ALA A 10 -10.34 3.01 -32.11
N VAL A 11 -11.49 2.67 -32.68
CA VAL A 11 -12.51 1.83 -32.01
C VAL A 11 -12.08 0.36 -31.92
N ILE A 12 -11.31 -0.15 -32.88
CA ILE A 12 -10.75 -1.52 -32.80
C ILE A 12 -9.56 -1.59 -31.82
N ALA A 13 -8.80 -0.50 -31.66
CA ALA A 13 -7.76 -0.41 -30.62
C ALA A 13 -8.35 -0.28 -29.20
N ALA A 14 -9.54 0.31 -29.04
CA ALA A 14 -10.26 0.34 -27.76
C ALA A 14 -10.94 -1.01 -27.41
N ALA A 15 -11.16 -1.88 -28.39
CA ALA A 15 -11.72 -3.23 -28.16
C ALA A 15 -10.64 -4.28 -27.77
N LEU A 16 -9.35 -3.93 -27.85
CA LEU A 16 -8.23 -4.74 -27.36
C LEU A 16 -7.74 -4.30 -25.97
N THR A 17 -8.30 -3.22 -25.40
CA THR A 17 -8.11 -2.82 -24.00
C THR A 17 -9.28 -3.31 -23.15
N LEU A 18 -9.26 -4.59 -22.82
CA LEU A 18 -9.73 -5.16 -21.56
C LEU A 18 -9.02 -6.51 -21.44
N ILE A 19 -7.69 -6.45 -21.34
CA ILE A 19 -6.95 -7.48 -20.62
C ILE A 19 -7.53 -7.41 -19.21
N THR A 20 -8.47 -8.32 -18.92
CA THR A 20 -9.01 -8.50 -17.60
C THR A 20 -7.84 -8.72 -16.67
N SER A 21 -7.64 -7.78 -15.75
CA SER A 21 -6.69 -7.91 -14.66
C SER A 21 -7.14 -9.09 -13.81
N VAL A 22 -6.60 -10.26 -14.12
CA VAL A 22 -6.73 -11.46 -13.29
C VAL A 22 -5.97 -11.14 -12.00
N HIS A 23 -6.72 -10.79 -10.96
CA HIS A 23 -6.22 -10.75 -9.59
C HIS A 23 -5.89 -12.19 -9.21
N ALA A 24 -4.65 -12.57 -9.46
CA ALA A 24 -4.18 -13.89 -9.12
C ALA A 24 -4.17 -14.06 -7.61
N LEU A 25 -4.95 -15.04 -7.17
CA LEU A 25 -4.99 -15.73 -5.89
C LEU A 25 -3.71 -15.53 -5.06
N GLY A 26 -3.89 -14.78 -3.98
CA GLY A 26 -2.89 -14.02 -3.23
C GLY A 26 -3.36 -12.59 -2.91
N GLY A 27 -4.44 -12.12 -3.55
CA GLY A 27 -4.90 -10.72 -3.51
C GLY A 27 -6.15 -10.39 -2.68
N SER A 28 -6.57 -11.22 -1.71
CA SER A 28 -7.25 -10.67 -0.53
C SER A 28 -6.16 -10.45 0.51
N ALA A 29 -5.99 -9.19 0.95
CA ALA A 29 -4.96 -8.88 1.92
C ALA A 29 -5.13 -9.81 3.15
N PRO A 30 -4.06 -10.45 3.63
CA PRO A 30 -4.18 -11.53 4.61
C PRO A 30 -4.82 -10.99 5.89
N THR A 31 -5.88 -11.66 6.35
CA THR A 31 -6.62 -11.30 7.57
C THR A 31 -6.32 -12.24 8.74
N VAL A 32 -5.56 -13.30 8.48
CA VAL A 32 -5.07 -14.27 9.45
C VAL A 32 -3.56 -14.37 9.31
N ALA A 33 -2.86 -14.31 10.43
CA ALA A 33 -1.41 -14.38 10.50
C ALA A 33 -0.97 -15.35 11.59
N VAL A 34 0.18 -15.97 11.37
CA VAL A 34 0.84 -16.81 12.37
C VAL A 34 2.24 -16.28 12.61
N SER A 35 2.62 -16.22 13.88
CA SER A 35 3.98 -15.97 14.32
C SER A 35 4.49 -17.22 15.02
N TYR A 36 5.71 -17.61 14.69
CA TYR A 36 6.40 -18.79 15.24
C TYR A 36 7.77 -18.37 15.79
N GLY A 37 8.45 -19.27 16.51
CA GLY A 37 9.73 -18.99 17.14
C GLY A 37 9.70 -19.38 18.61
N ASP A 38 9.78 -18.41 19.50
CA ASP A 38 9.81 -18.66 20.95
C ASP A 38 8.45 -19.05 21.52
N ALA A 39 7.38 -18.41 21.02
CA ALA A 39 6.00 -18.71 21.38
C ALA A 39 5.10 -18.60 20.15
N THR A 40 4.31 -19.64 19.90
CA THR A 40 3.37 -19.62 18.77
C THR A 40 2.23 -18.65 19.05
N THR A 41 1.98 -17.72 18.13
CA THR A 41 0.90 -16.75 18.22
C THR A 41 0.11 -16.75 16.91
N VAL A 42 -1.22 -16.83 17.01
CA VAL A 42 -2.14 -16.76 15.86
C VAL A 42 -2.99 -15.52 16.01
N CYS A 43 -3.00 -14.68 15.00
CA CYS A 43 -3.71 -13.41 15.03
C CYS A 43 -4.63 -13.28 13.83
N GLY A 44 -5.65 -12.45 13.98
CA GLY A 44 -6.44 -12.02 12.86
C GLY A 44 -7.27 -10.78 13.16
N ILE A 45 -7.98 -10.33 12.13
CA ILE A 45 -8.84 -9.17 12.19
C ILE A 45 -10.28 -9.66 12.39
N PRO A 46 -10.93 -9.39 13.54
CA PRO A 46 -12.30 -9.79 13.81
C PRO A 46 -13.29 -9.22 12.79
N ALA A 47 -14.29 -10.02 12.44
CA ALA A 47 -15.46 -9.58 11.68
C ALA A 47 -16.52 -8.97 12.62
N GLU A 48 -17.46 -8.23 12.03
CA GLU A 48 -18.61 -7.64 12.74
C GLU A 48 -18.23 -6.65 13.87
N GLN A 49 -17.05 -6.03 13.78
CA GLN A 49 -16.60 -4.96 14.67
C GLN A 49 -16.36 -3.65 13.91
N GLN A 50 -16.76 -2.51 14.49
CA GLN A 50 -16.52 -1.18 13.91
C GLN A 50 -15.03 -0.88 13.81
N THR A 51 -14.31 -1.01 14.93
CA THR A 51 -12.85 -0.93 14.96
C THR A 51 -12.27 -2.31 14.66
N ARG A 52 -11.61 -2.43 13.52
CA ARG A 52 -11.01 -3.68 13.03
C ARG A 52 -9.62 -3.89 13.62
N GLY A 53 -9.54 -3.96 14.95
CA GLY A 53 -8.30 -4.20 15.69
C GLY A 53 -7.77 -5.62 15.50
N ILE A 54 -6.46 -5.84 15.66
CA ILE A 54 -5.89 -7.20 15.56
C ILE A 54 -6.08 -7.91 16.90
N GLN A 55 -6.71 -9.09 16.86
CA GLN A 55 -6.85 -9.98 18.01
C GLN A 55 -5.98 -11.21 17.85
N CYS A 56 -5.29 -11.59 18.92
CA CYS A 56 -4.31 -12.66 18.93
C CYS A 56 -4.63 -13.70 20.01
N TRP A 57 -4.27 -14.94 19.71
CA TRP A 57 -4.18 -16.05 20.63
C TRP A 57 -2.72 -16.48 20.72
N ARG A 58 -2.24 -16.76 21.93
CA ARG A 58 -0.88 -17.22 22.20
C ARG A 58 -0.91 -18.64 22.79
N GLU A 59 0.17 -19.39 22.57
CA GLU A 59 0.39 -20.76 23.06
C GLU A 59 0.14 -20.98 24.57
N ASP A 60 0.20 -19.92 25.39
CA ASP A 60 -0.15 -19.95 26.81
C ASP A 60 -1.68 -20.01 27.09
N GLY A 61 -2.49 -20.04 26.02
CA GLY A 61 -3.94 -20.08 26.09
C GLY A 61 -4.60 -18.70 26.20
N GLN A 62 -3.84 -17.61 26.23
CA GLN A 62 -4.38 -16.26 26.38
C GLN A 62 -4.84 -15.68 25.05
N THR A 63 -5.97 -14.97 25.10
CA THR A 63 -6.45 -14.12 24.00
C THR A 63 -6.40 -12.66 24.39
N PHE A 64 -5.92 -11.81 23.49
CA PHE A 64 -5.73 -10.38 23.74
C PHE A 64 -5.77 -9.59 22.44
N CYS A 65 -6.08 -8.29 22.54
CA CYS A 65 -6.01 -7.35 21.43
C CYS A 65 -4.63 -6.67 21.40
N LEU A 66 -4.07 -6.47 20.20
CA LEU A 66 -2.85 -5.70 20.05
C LEU A 66 -3.13 -4.20 20.21
N SER A 67 -2.23 -3.51 20.90
CA SER A 67 -2.23 -2.05 21.01
C SER A 67 -1.34 -1.43 19.93
N PRO A 68 -1.73 -0.32 19.27
CA PRO A 68 -2.96 0.46 19.51
C PRO A 68 -4.19 -0.21 18.91
N TYR A 69 -5.35 -0.02 19.54
CA TYR A 69 -6.62 -0.55 19.06
C TYR A 69 -7.20 0.34 17.96
N ILE A 70 -6.70 0.16 16.75
CA ILE A 70 -7.09 0.90 15.55
C ILE A 70 -7.43 -0.07 14.43
N SER A 71 -8.10 0.41 13.38
CA SER A 71 -8.53 -0.43 12.28
C SER A 71 -7.38 -0.86 11.35
N PHE A 72 -7.30 -2.14 11.02
CA PHE A 72 -6.35 -2.72 10.07
C PHE A 72 -7.05 -3.32 8.84
N ASP A 73 -6.39 -3.27 7.68
CA ASP A 73 -6.87 -3.92 6.44
C ASP A 73 -6.20 -5.27 6.20
N SER A 74 -4.99 -5.48 6.75
CA SER A 74 -4.29 -6.77 6.67
C SER A 74 -3.30 -6.99 7.80
N VAL A 75 -2.99 -8.26 8.06
CA VAL A 75 -2.05 -8.74 9.05
C VAL A 75 -1.24 -9.89 8.48
N ALA A 76 0.07 -9.90 8.74
CA ALA A 76 0.99 -10.96 8.37
C ALA A 76 1.94 -11.24 9.53
N GLY A 77 2.47 -12.46 9.61
CA GLY A 77 3.36 -12.87 10.69
C GLY A 77 4.51 -13.73 10.18
N GLY A 78 5.58 -13.79 10.97
CA GLY A 78 6.80 -14.55 10.68
C GLY A 78 7.49 -14.98 11.98
N TRP A 79 8.82 -14.95 12.00
CA TRP A 79 9.58 -15.32 13.20
C TRP A 79 9.45 -14.25 14.29
N ASN A 80 8.76 -14.56 15.40
CA ASN A 80 8.59 -13.70 16.58
C ASN A 80 8.05 -12.29 16.27
N LEU A 81 7.35 -12.15 15.14
CA LEU A 81 6.97 -10.86 14.58
C LEU A 81 5.58 -10.97 13.95
N ILE A 82 4.73 -9.99 14.25
CA ILE A 82 3.45 -9.76 13.59
C ILE A 82 3.47 -8.34 13.06
N CYS A 83 2.96 -8.12 11.86
CA CYS A 83 2.82 -6.80 11.26
C CYS A 83 1.42 -6.62 10.68
N GLY A 84 0.91 -5.40 10.72
CA GLY A 84 -0.40 -5.05 10.21
C GLY A 84 -0.38 -3.74 9.44
N VAL A 85 -1.01 -3.73 8.27
CA VAL A 85 -1.23 -2.51 7.49
C VAL A 85 -2.52 -1.87 7.99
N ARG A 86 -2.41 -0.63 8.46
CA ARG A 86 -3.55 0.14 8.94
C ARG A 86 -4.57 0.34 7.83
N SER A 87 -5.85 0.45 8.20
CA SER A 87 -6.89 0.76 7.25
C SER A 87 -6.61 2.03 6.45
N GLY A 88 -6.68 1.92 5.12
CA GLY A 88 -6.27 2.97 4.19
C GLY A 88 -4.80 2.89 3.73
N GLY A 89 -4.00 1.94 4.21
CA GLY A 89 -2.67 1.64 3.65
C GLY A 89 -1.55 2.61 4.02
N PHE A 90 -1.82 3.72 4.70
CA PHE A 90 -0.84 4.78 4.93
C PHE A 90 0.17 4.48 6.06
N SER A 91 -0.01 3.40 6.83
CA SER A 91 0.84 3.08 7.98
C SER A 91 1.02 1.57 8.15
N LEU A 92 2.24 1.15 8.52
CA LEU A 92 2.58 -0.24 8.88
C LEU A 92 3.09 -0.27 10.32
N LEU A 93 2.41 -1.06 11.16
CA LEU A 93 2.83 -1.32 12.52
C LEU A 93 3.28 -2.77 12.65
N CYS A 94 4.31 -3.01 13.44
CA CYS A 94 4.81 -4.34 13.76
C CYS A 94 5.00 -4.51 15.26
N TRP A 95 4.82 -5.75 15.72
CA TRP A 95 4.89 -6.15 17.11
C TRP A 95 5.85 -7.32 17.25
N ASN A 96 6.79 -7.20 18.18
CA ASN A 96 7.69 -8.28 18.59
C ASN A 96 7.03 -9.19 19.65
N THR A 97 7.80 -10.10 20.25
CA THR A 97 7.34 -11.01 21.31
C THR A 97 6.80 -10.31 22.57
N THR A 98 7.24 -9.07 22.83
CA THR A 98 6.72 -8.25 23.95
C THR A 98 5.45 -7.48 23.59
N PHE A 99 4.99 -7.58 22.34
CA PHE A 99 3.85 -6.87 21.77
C PHE A 99 3.91 -5.35 21.94
N SER A 100 5.13 -4.80 21.94
CA SER A 100 5.32 -3.35 21.83
C SER A 100 5.12 -2.93 20.36
N PRO A 101 4.15 -2.05 20.05
CA PRO A 101 3.98 -1.57 18.69
C PRO A 101 5.18 -0.73 18.26
N LYS A 102 5.68 -1.00 17.05
CA LYS A 102 6.67 -0.18 16.37
C LYS A 102 6.16 0.16 14.99
N ARG A 103 6.11 1.45 14.65
CA ARG A 103 5.76 1.87 13.29
C ARG A 103 7.00 1.77 12.39
N LEU A 104 6.89 1.01 11.31
CA LEU A 104 7.97 0.86 10.33
C LEU A 104 7.74 1.67 9.05
N TYR A 105 6.51 2.10 8.82
CA TYR A 105 6.15 2.90 7.65
C TYR A 105 5.04 3.89 7.98
N TYR A 106 5.18 5.10 7.44
CA TYR A 106 4.13 6.10 7.40
C TYR A 106 4.27 6.92 6.13
N ASN A 107 3.23 6.94 5.30
CA ASN A 107 3.17 7.81 4.14
C ASN A 107 1.72 8.04 3.71
N ALA A 108 1.29 9.31 3.66
CA ALA A 108 -0.07 9.66 3.26
C ALA A 108 -0.28 9.61 1.73
N THR A 109 0.80 9.63 0.94
CA THR A 109 0.75 9.68 -0.53
C THR A 109 0.96 8.30 -1.16
N PHE A 110 1.91 7.53 -0.63
CA PHE A 110 2.24 6.20 -1.11
C PHE A 110 1.66 5.16 -0.15
N LEU A 111 0.44 4.72 -0.43
CA LEU A 111 -0.26 3.74 0.40
C LEU A 111 0.34 2.35 0.17
N LEU A 112 0.43 1.52 1.21
CA LEU A 112 0.84 0.14 1.11
C LEU A 112 -0.33 -0.78 0.75
N GLN A 113 0.00 -1.85 0.03
CA GLN A 113 -0.84 -2.96 -0.38
C GLN A 113 -0.01 -4.26 -0.27
N ASP A 114 -0.66 -5.42 -0.11
CA ASP A 114 -0.02 -6.75 -0.19
C ASP A 114 1.21 -6.90 0.73
N LEU A 115 0.96 -6.93 2.05
CA LEU A 115 1.98 -7.18 3.06
C LEU A 115 2.40 -8.65 3.11
N THR A 116 3.70 -8.91 3.16
CA THR A 116 4.26 -10.22 3.44
C THR A 116 5.40 -10.12 4.45
N VAL A 117 5.41 -11.03 5.42
CA VAL A 117 6.40 -11.10 6.49
C VAL A 117 7.06 -12.48 6.41
N GLY A 118 8.38 -12.51 6.28
CA GLY A 118 9.20 -13.70 6.46
C GLY A 118 9.90 -13.68 7.83
N ASP A 119 10.97 -14.48 8.00
CA ASP A 119 11.67 -14.54 9.28
C ASP A 119 12.36 -13.23 9.67
N HIS A 120 13.05 -12.61 8.71
CA HIS A 120 13.89 -11.44 8.95
C HIS A 120 13.56 -10.28 8.02
N GLN A 121 12.57 -10.45 7.15
CA GLN A 121 12.23 -9.49 6.12
C GLN A 121 10.74 -9.22 6.08
N ILE A 122 10.41 -7.94 5.94
CA ILE A 122 9.05 -7.45 5.81
C ILE A 122 9.00 -6.73 4.47
N CYS A 123 8.12 -7.17 3.59
CA CYS A 123 7.94 -6.55 2.29
C CYS A 123 6.49 -6.16 2.08
N ALA A 124 6.27 -5.02 1.45
CA ALA A 124 4.95 -4.56 1.04
C ALA A 124 5.04 -3.93 -0.36
N LEU A 125 3.95 -3.99 -1.11
CA LEU A 125 3.81 -3.27 -2.36
C LEU A 125 3.24 -1.88 -2.10
N THR A 126 3.62 -0.90 -2.91
CA THR A 126 2.93 0.39 -2.91
C THR A 126 1.75 0.37 -3.87
N ASN A 127 0.61 0.91 -3.42
CA ASN A 127 -0.57 1.13 -4.23
C ASN A 127 -0.22 2.04 -5.43
N GLY A 128 -0.70 1.68 -6.61
CA GLY A 128 -0.39 2.37 -7.86
C GLY A 128 0.93 1.95 -8.51
N THR A 129 2.07 2.27 -7.89
CA THR A 129 3.40 2.00 -8.51
C THR A 129 3.82 0.54 -8.46
N ARG A 130 3.20 -0.29 -7.60
CA ARG A 130 3.48 -1.74 -7.50
C ARG A 130 4.97 -2.04 -7.24
N ASN A 131 5.70 -1.10 -6.64
CA ASN A 131 7.09 -1.29 -6.24
C ASN A 131 7.14 -2.07 -4.92
N ALA A 132 8.06 -3.03 -4.83
CA ALA A 132 8.33 -3.74 -3.59
C ALA A 132 9.26 -2.93 -2.68
N ASN A 133 8.74 -2.53 -1.52
CA ASN A 133 9.49 -1.95 -0.42
C ASN A 133 9.73 -3.04 0.60
N CYS A 134 10.99 -3.31 0.92
CA CYS A 134 11.38 -4.34 1.87
C CYS A 134 12.30 -3.74 2.93
N CYS A 135 12.07 -4.07 4.19
CA CYS A 135 13.08 -3.92 5.23
C CYS A 135 13.56 -5.28 5.68
N ARG A 136 14.78 -5.26 6.22
CA ARG A 136 15.34 -6.37 6.97
C ARG A 136 15.62 -5.87 8.37
N ASP A 137 15.30 -6.71 9.35
CA ASP A 137 15.42 -6.40 10.77
C ASP A 137 14.66 -5.10 11.12
N ASP A 138 15.02 -4.46 12.24
CA ASP A 138 14.43 -3.23 12.76
C ASP A 138 14.54 -1.98 11.85
N ALA A 139 15.01 -2.13 10.62
CA ALA A 139 15.17 -1.06 9.64
C ALA A 139 13.81 -0.58 9.09
N VAL A 140 13.80 0.68 8.66
CA VAL A 140 12.65 1.29 7.96
C VAL A 140 12.47 0.62 6.59
N LEU A 141 11.22 0.43 6.14
CA LEU A 141 10.94 -0.05 4.78
C LEU A 141 11.67 0.82 3.74
N ALA A 142 12.57 0.20 2.99
CA ALA A 142 13.32 0.84 1.93
C ALA A 142 13.03 0.14 0.60
N GLN A 143 13.14 0.88 -0.51
CA GLN A 143 13.00 0.29 -1.83
C GLN A 143 14.14 -0.70 -2.09
N LEU A 144 13.83 -1.85 -2.69
CA LEU A 144 14.87 -2.80 -3.08
C LEU A 144 15.91 -2.12 -3.99
N PRO A 145 17.22 -2.40 -3.82
CA PRO A 145 18.30 -1.72 -4.55
C PRO A 145 18.25 -1.85 -6.08
N SER A 146 17.52 -2.84 -6.60
CA SER A 146 17.38 -3.11 -8.03
C SER A 146 16.23 -2.30 -8.65
N ARG A 147 16.62 -1.23 -9.36
CA ARG A 147 15.82 -0.33 -10.22
C ARG A 147 14.42 -0.85 -10.62
N SER A 148 13.37 -0.11 -10.20
CA SER A 148 12.08 0.02 -10.89
C SER A 148 11.44 -1.28 -11.42
N ALA A 149 11.41 -2.33 -10.59
CA ALA A 149 10.67 -3.54 -10.92
C ALA A 149 9.26 -3.48 -10.30
N GLU A 150 8.24 -3.53 -11.14
CA GLU A 150 6.83 -3.57 -10.73
C GLU A 150 6.37 -5.02 -10.55
N PHE A 151 5.80 -5.32 -9.40
CA PHE A 151 5.38 -6.67 -9.04
C PHE A 151 3.87 -6.79 -8.99
N ARG A 152 3.34 -7.87 -9.59
CA ARG A 152 1.92 -8.24 -9.45
C ARG A 152 1.61 -8.73 -8.05
N SER A 153 2.48 -9.55 -7.49
CA SER A 153 2.36 -10.14 -6.16
C SER A 153 3.74 -10.46 -5.60
N ILE A 154 3.84 -10.52 -4.28
CA ILE A 154 5.05 -10.85 -3.53
C ILE A 154 4.73 -11.83 -2.41
N SER A 155 5.70 -12.65 -2.05
CA SER A 155 5.61 -13.59 -0.93
C SER A 155 7.00 -13.76 -0.30
N SER A 156 7.04 -13.91 1.02
CA SER A 156 8.25 -14.05 1.82
C SER A 156 8.17 -15.33 2.65
N GLY A 157 9.29 -16.04 2.74
CA GLY A 157 9.44 -17.22 3.59
C GLY A 157 10.71 -17.11 4.44
N LEU A 158 11.37 -18.24 4.72
CA LEU A 158 12.55 -18.26 5.59
C LEU A 158 13.79 -17.73 4.86
N GLY A 159 14.09 -16.44 5.07
CA GLY A 159 15.34 -15.80 4.63
C GLY A 159 15.39 -15.34 3.17
N PHE A 160 14.32 -15.55 2.38
CA PHE A 160 14.17 -14.97 1.05
C PHE A 160 12.72 -14.63 0.72
N SER A 161 12.56 -13.78 -0.30
CA SER A 161 11.29 -13.37 -0.84
C SER A 161 11.30 -13.53 -2.35
N CYS A 162 10.12 -13.75 -2.93
CA CYS A 162 9.93 -13.80 -4.37
C CYS A 162 8.73 -12.95 -4.76
N GLY A 163 8.78 -12.43 -5.97
CA GLY A 163 7.68 -11.68 -6.58
C GLY A 163 7.51 -12.04 -8.05
N ILE A 164 6.30 -11.86 -8.53
CA ILE A 164 5.96 -12.03 -9.95
C ILE A 164 6.01 -10.68 -10.63
N LEU A 165 6.86 -10.54 -11.65
CA LEU A 165 6.97 -9.30 -12.41
C LEU A 165 5.69 -9.03 -13.21
N MET A 166 5.22 -7.78 -13.17
CA MET A 166 3.97 -7.40 -13.82
C MET A 166 4.04 -7.51 -15.36
N ASN A 167 5.20 -7.21 -15.94
CA ASN A 167 5.41 -7.15 -17.39
C ASN A 167 5.55 -8.53 -18.07
N THR A 168 6.25 -9.46 -17.43
CA THR A 168 6.68 -10.74 -18.00
C THR A 168 5.99 -11.92 -17.32
N SER A 169 5.36 -11.69 -16.16
CA SER A 169 4.83 -12.75 -15.29
C SER A 169 5.88 -13.76 -14.84
N THR A 170 7.18 -13.46 -14.93
CA THR A 170 8.25 -14.34 -14.44
C THR A 170 8.54 -14.10 -12.97
N VAL A 171 9.11 -15.10 -12.30
CA VAL A 171 9.49 -15.02 -10.88
C VAL A 171 10.85 -14.34 -10.74
N THR A 172 10.93 -13.37 -9.84
CA THR A 172 12.19 -12.79 -9.36
C THR A 172 12.26 -13.00 -7.85
N CYS A 173 13.39 -13.50 -7.36
CA CYS A 173 13.62 -13.74 -5.94
C CYS A 173 14.81 -12.96 -5.43
N TRP A 174 14.75 -12.50 -4.19
CA TRP A 174 15.79 -11.75 -3.51
C TRP A 174 15.89 -12.17 -2.05
N GLY A 175 17.05 -11.95 -1.44
CA GLY A 175 17.33 -12.38 -0.06
C GLY A 175 18.82 -12.58 0.17
N SER A 176 19.21 -12.86 1.42
CA SER A 176 20.61 -13.14 1.77
C SER A 176 21.03 -14.58 1.51
N SER A 177 20.06 -15.47 1.35
CA SER A 177 20.34 -16.88 1.10
C SER A 177 20.67 -17.10 -0.37
N ALA A 178 21.68 -17.94 -0.64
CA ALA A 178 21.95 -18.44 -1.99
C ALA A 178 20.73 -19.14 -2.61
N VAL A 179 19.82 -19.63 -1.75
CA VAL A 179 18.55 -20.29 -2.09
C VAL A 179 17.69 -19.43 -3.04
N ALA A 180 17.62 -18.11 -2.82
CA ALA A 180 16.82 -17.22 -3.67
C ALA A 180 17.26 -17.29 -5.14
N SER A 181 18.57 -17.21 -5.39
CA SER A 181 19.14 -17.25 -6.74
C SER A 181 18.96 -18.61 -7.43
N VAL A 182 19.07 -19.70 -6.66
CA VAL A 182 18.88 -21.06 -7.15
C VAL A 182 17.42 -21.28 -7.55
N ILE A 183 16.47 -20.93 -6.68
CA ILE A 183 15.04 -21.07 -6.94
C ILE A 183 14.62 -20.23 -8.14
N GLN A 184 15.06 -18.96 -8.22
CA GLN A 184 14.80 -18.12 -9.39
C GLN A 184 15.32 -18.76 -10.68
N GLY A 185 16.56 -19.27 -10.67
CA GLY A 185 17.14 -19.95 -11.83
C GLY A 185 16.38 -21.21 -12.24
N GLN A 186 15.82 -21.96 -11.28
CA GLN A 186 15.01 -23.15 -11.55
C GLN A 186 13.61 -22.83 -12.11
N PHE A 187 13.03 -21.68 -11.78
CA PHE A 187 11.82 -21.19 -12.47
C PHE A 187 12.14 -20.71 -13.88
N GLY A 188 13.31 -20.10 -14.11
CA GLY A 188 13.73 -19.64 -15.42
C GLY A 188 12.70 -18.68 -16.05
N ASN A 189 12.21 -19.04 -17.24
CA ASN A 189 11.24 -18.23 -18.00
C ASN A 189 9.78 -18.70 -17.81
N LEU A 190 9.49 -19.50 -16.78
CA LEU A 190 8.13 -19.93 -16.51
C LEU A 190 7.26 -18.75 -16.09
N THR A 191 6.10 -18.63 -16.73
CA THR A 191 5.13 -17.57 -16.45
C THR A 191 4.19 -18.00 -15.34
N MET A 192 4.21 -17.24 -14.25
CA MET A 192 3.47 -17.50 -13.02
C MET A 192 2.30 -16.54 -12.86
N SER A 193 1.20 -17.06 -12.31
CA SER A 193 0.05 -16.27 -11.88
C SER A 193 0.12 -16.01 -10.37
N SER A 194 0.47 -17.02 -9.57
CA SER A 194 0.67 -16.90 -8.12
C SER A 194 2.01 -17.50 -7.69
N ILE A 195 2.50 -17.07 -6.52
CA ILE A 195 3.71 -17.60 -5.89
C ILE A 195 3.54 -17.55 -4.38
N ALA A 196 3.95 -18.62 -3.71
CA ALA A 196 4.06 -18.73 -2.27
C ALA A 196 5.46 -19.27 -1.94
N VAL A 197 6.04 -18.76 -0.86
CA VAL A 197 7.44 -19.01 -0.48
C VAL A 197 7.47 -19.69 0.88
N GLY A 198 8.19 -20.82 0.98
CA GLY A 198 8.38 -21.57 2.22
C GLY A 198 9.80 -21.43 2.78
N GLY A 199 10.30 -22.53 3.36
CA GLY A 199 11.65 -22.56 3.92
C GLY A 199 12.77 -22.57 2.88
N ASN A 200 12.85 -23.65 2.11
CA ASN A 200 13.85 -23.84 1.06
C ASN A 200 13.20 -24.19 -0.29
N HIS A 201 11.94 -23.86 -0.45
CA HIS A 201 11.16 -24.09 -1.68
C HIS A 201 10.15 -22.97 -1.90
N ALA A 202 9.73 -22.84 -3.16
CA ALA A 202 8.65 -21.96 -3.55
C ALA A 202 7.74 -22.69 -4.54
N CYS A 203 6.44 -22.49 -4.38
CA CYS A 203 5.40 -23.11 -5.20
C CYS A 203 4.41 -22.06 -5.65
N GLY A 204 3.81 -22.25 -6.82
CA GLY A 204 2.84 -21.31 -7.34
C GLY A 204 2.06 -21.90 -8.50
N LEU A 205 1.00 -21.21 -8.90
CA LEU A 205 0.27 -21.57 -10.11
C LEU A 205 0.90 -20.85 -11.29
N ASN A 206 1.17 -21.58 -12.38
CA ASN A 206 1.56 -20.97 -13.63
C ASN A 206 0.36 -20.26 -14.29
N THR A 207 0.57 -19.53 -15.39
CA THR A 207 -0.52 -18.85 -16.11
C THR A 207 -1.50 -19.81 -16.79
N THR A 208 -1.14 -21.08 -16.94
CA THR A 208 -2.03 -22.15 -17.44
C THR A 208 -2.76 -22.90 -16.32
N GLY A 209 -2.55 -22.50 -15.05
CA GLY A 209 -3.24 -23.03 -13.88
C GLY A 209 -2.59 -24.25 -13.24
N PHE A 210 -1.47 -24.76 -13.74
CA PHE A 210 -0.77 -25.89 -13.12
C PHE A 210 0.06 -25.43 -11.92
N LEU A 211 0.16 -26.30 -10.91
CA LEU A 211 1.01 -26.08 -9.76
C LEU A 211 2.47 -26.43 -10.09
N GLU A 212 3.35 -25.46 -9.88
CA GLU A 212 4.77 -25.55 -10.13
C GLU A 212 5.55 -25.27 -8.85
N CYS A 213 6.37 -26.23 -8.41
CA CYS A 213 7.22 -26.12 -7.22
C CYS A 213 8.69 -26.24 -7.59
N ARG A 214 9.56 -25.42 -6.97
CA ARG A 214 11.02 -25.41 -7.16
C ARG A 214 11.73 -25.27 -5.80
N GLY A 215 12.96 -25.75 -5.69
CA GLY A 215 13.78 -25.73 -4.46
C GLY A 215 14.12 -27.11 -3.90
N SER A 216 14.25 -27.21 -2.57
CA SER A 216 14.50 -28.48 -1.86
C SER A 216 13.29 -29.40 -1.93
N ASN A 217 13.56 -30.71 -2.05
CA ASN A 217 12.55 -31.77 -2.03
C ASN A 217 12.90 -32.89 -1.04
N ASP A 218 13.72 -32.60 -0.02
CA ASP A 218 14.28 -33.62 0.88
C ASP A 218 13.20 -34.41 1.64
N PHE A 219 12.00 -33.84 1.77
CA PHE A 219 10.85 -34.45 2.43
C PHE A 219 9.66 -34.67 1.48
N GLY A 220 9.85 -34.51 0.18
CA GLY A 220 8.77 -34.63 -0.82
C GLY A 220 7.86 -33.40 -0.92
N GLN A 221 8.26 -32.23 -0.41
CA GLN A 221 7.47 -31.00 -0.42
C GLN A 221 7.19 -30.39 -1.80
N LEU A 222 7.89 -30.85 -2.85
CA LEU A 222 7.58 -30.53 -4.25
C LEU A 222 6.67 -31.57 -4.91
N GLY A 223 6.39 -32.69 -4.22
CA GLY A 223 5.63 -33.83 -4.73
C GLY A 223 4.12 -33.55 -4.81
N VAL A 224 3.70 -32.85 -5.86
CA VAL A 224 2.29 -32.57 -6.13
C VAL A 224 1.53 -33.87 -6.41
N GLN A 225 0.52 -34.19 -5.58
CA GLN A 225 -0.24 -35.47 -5.70
C GLN A 225 -1.12 -35.53 -6.95
N SER A 226 -1.81 -34.43 -7.26
CA SER A 226 -2.60 -34.24 -8.48
C SER A 226 -2.29 -32.86 -9.03
N ASN A 227 -1.92 -32.78 -10.31
CA ASN A 227 -1.52 -31.55 -10.97
C ASN A 227 -2.42 -31.26 -12.17
N SER A 228 -3.73 -31.24 -11.93
CA SER A 228 -4.68 -30.78 -12.95
C SER A 228 -4.69 -29.25 -13.01
N PRO A 229 -4.88 -28.63 -14.18
CA PRO A 229 -4.90 -27.17 -14.29
C PRO A 229 -6.07 -26.60 -13.48
N PHE A 230 -5.81 -25.52 -12.72
CA PHE A 230 -6.74 -24.81 -11.87
C PHE A 230 -7.38 -25.64 -10.74
N GLU A 231 -6.75 -26.76 -10.37
CA GLU A 231 -7.20 -27.61 -9.27
C GLU A 231 -7.16 -26.89 -7.92
N TYR A 232 -6.16 -26.03 -7.73
CA TYR A 232 -5.93 -25.32 -6.48
C TYR A 232 -6.29 -23.84 -6.56
N SER A 233 -6.73 -23.27 -5.45
CA SER A 233 -7.03 -21.84 -5.29
C SER A 233 -6.00 -21.12 -4.42
N ALA A 234 -5.54 -21.72 -3.31
CA ALA A 234 -4.56 -21.10 -2.42
C ALA A 234 -3.47 -22.08 -1.99
N LEU A 235 -2.31 -21.56 -1.59
CA LEU A 235 -1.15 -22.31 -1.13
C LEU A 235 -0.62 -21.72 0.16
N ALA A 236 -0.17 -22.57 1.08
CA ALA A 236 0.60 -22.20 2.26
C ALA A 236 1.79 -23.14 2.40
N LEU A 237 3.00 -22.59 2.51
CA LEU A 237 4.24 -23.35 2.55
C LEU A 237 4.90 -23.16 3.91
N GLY A 238 5.21 -24.26 4.59
CA GLY A 238 6.05 -24.24 5.78
C GLY A 238 7.52 -24.43 5.45
N ALA A 239 8.30 -24.88 6.43
CA ALA A 239 9.71 -25.17 6.25
C ALA A 239 9.93 -26.37 5.31
N ASN A 240 9.16 -27.45 5.48
CA ASN A 240 9.34 -28.73 4.80
C ASN A 240 8.02 -29.37 4.32
N HIS A 241 6.92 -28.62 4.27
CA HIS A 241 5.63 -29.08 3.78
C HIS A 241 4.95 -27.99 2.94
N THR A 242 4.00 -28.43 2.12
CA THR A 242 3.16 -27.56 1.30
C THR A 242 1.71 -27.98 1.48
N CYS A 243 0.82 -27.02 1.75
CA CYS A 243 -0.62 -27.22 1.81
C CYS A 243 -1.31 -26.39 0.73
N ALA A 244 -2.42 -26.89 0.21
CA ALA A 244 -3.21 -26.24 -0.82
C ALA A 244 -4.71 -26.38 -0.56
N ILE A 245 -5.48 -25.36 -0.91
CA ILE A 245 -6.95 -25.41 -0.95
C ILE A 245 -7.37 -25.88 -2.35
N ARG A 246 -8.18 -26.94 -2.42
CA ARG A 246 -8.80 -27.42 -3.65
C ARG A 246 -9.97 -26.51 -4.05
N ARG A 247 -9.99 -26.08 -5.30
CA ARG A 247 -10.99 -25.13 -5.81
C ARG A 247 -12.42 -25.69 -5.83
N MET A 248 -12.58 -27.00 -6.04
CA MET A 248 -13.91 -27.59 -6.23
C MET A 248 -14.76 -27.63 -4.96
N ASN A 249 -14.13 -27.77 -3.79
CA ASN A 249 -14.83 -28.04 -2.53
C ASN A 249 -14.23 -27.30 -1.33
N ASN A 250 -13.22 -26.45 -1.56
CA ASN A 250 -12.47 -25.72 -0.54
C ASN A 250 -11.82 -26.62 0.53
N THR A 251 -11.61 -27.91 0.27
CA THR A 251 -10.90 -28.79 1.20
C THR A 251 -9.40 -28.64 1.06
N VAL A 252 -8.67 -28.84 2.15
CA VAL A 252 -7.22 -28.73 2.16
C VAL A 252 -6.57 -30.08 1.90
N ILE A 253 -5.44 -30.06 1.19
CA ILE A 253 -4.51 -31.17 1.07
C ILE A 253 -3.11 -30.68 1.40
N CYS A 254 -2.34 -31.48 2.14
CA CYS A 254 -0.96 -31.19 2.49
C CYS A 254 -0.04 -32.34 2.05
N TRP A 255 1.19 -32.02 1.66
CA TRP A 255 2.23 -32.99 1.30
C TRP A 255 3.60 -32.50 1.79
N GLY A 256 4.57 -33.41 1.86
CA GLY A 256 5.89 -33.15 2.46
C GLY A 256 6.02 -33.75 3.86
N ARG A 257 6.90 -33.17 4.69
CA ARG A 257 7.24 -33.71 6.02
C ARG A 257 6.01 -33.77 6.92
N GLY A 258 5.54 -34.96 7.24
CA GLY A 258 4.45 -35.22 8.20
C GLY A 258 3.03 -35.22 7.61
N ALA A 259 2.89 -34.98 6.30
CA ALA A 259 1.61 -34.89 5.58
C ALA A 259 0.58 -35.98 5.92
N ASP A 260 1.07 -37.19 6.10
CA ASP A 260 0.24 -38.38 6.30
C ASP A 260 -0.45 -38.43 7.68
N VAL A 261 0.04 -37.63 8.65
CA VAL A 261 -0.42 -37.67 10.05
C VAL A 261 -1.70 -36.84 10.26
N TRP A 262 -2.14 -36.01 9.30
CA TRP A 262 -3.11 -34.93 9.56
C TRP A 262 -4.42 -35.00 8.77
N ILE A 263 -4.63 -36.05 7.97
CA ILE A 263 -5.83 -36.23 7.14
C ILE A 263 -7.11 -36.13 7.99
N ASN A 264 -7.08 -36.67 9.21
CA ASN A 264 -8.26 -36.75 10.08
C ASN A 264 -8.77 -35.39 10.60
N VAL A 265 -7.91 -34.37 10.72
CA VAL A 265 -8.32 -33.05 11.27
C VAL A 265 -9.02 -32.19 10.23
N THR A 266 -8.58 -32.29 8.98
CA THR A 266 -9.08 -31.49 7.87
C THR A 266 -10.16 -32.21 7.05
N GLU A 267 -10.47 -33.47 7.37
CA GLU A 267 -11.46 -34.26 6.65
C GLU A 267 -12.86 -33.67 6.79
N GLY A 268 -13.49 -33.37 5.64
CA GLY A 268 -14.83 -32.77 5.61
C GLY A 268 -14.87 -31.29 6.02
N VAL A 269 -13.73 -30.63 6.24
CA VAL A 269 -13.66 -29.20 6.58
C VAL A 269 -13.26 -28.38 5.35
N SER A 270 -14.00 -27.30 5.09
CA SER A 270 -13.73 -26.32 4.04
C SER A 270 -13.12 -25.02 4.59
N PHE A 271 -12.23 -24.42 3.80
CA PHE A 271 -11.44 -23.26 4.21
C PHE A 271 -11.52 -22.13 3.18
N GLU A 272 -11.59 -20.89 3.68
CA GLU A 272 -11.46 -19.68 2.86
C GLU A 272 -9.99 -19.33 2.61
N SER A 273 -9.14 -19.51 3.63
CA SER A 273 -7.73 -19.20 3.56
C SER A 273 -6.92 -20.13 4.47
N ILE A 274 -5.64 -20.29 4.14
CA ILE A 274 -4.67 -21.05 4.92
C ILE A 274 -3.36 -20.28 5.03
N VAL A 275 -2.68 -20.43 6.17
CA VAL A 275 -1.38 -19.83 6.45
C VAL A 275 -0.50 -20.85 7.16
N ALA A 276 0.77 -20.94 6.79
CA ALA A 276 1.70 -21.91 7.35
C ALA A 276 2.70 -21.23 8.29
N GLY A 277 2.96 -21.87 9.43
CA GLY A 277 4.16 -21.65 10.22
C GLY A 277 5.28 -22.59 9.77
N LEU A 278 6.30 -22.79 10.60
CA LEU A 278 7.42 -23.69 10.27
C LEU A 278 6.99 -25.12 10.00
N ASP A 279 6.31 -25.75 10.97
CA ASP A 279 5.92 -27.16 10.94
C ASP A 279 4.42 -27.35 11.27
N PHE A 280 3.61 -26.31 11.08
CA PHE A 280 2.16 -26.35 11.27
C PHE A 280 1.45 -25.43 10.27
N THR A 281 0.15 -25.61 10.12
CA THR A 281 -0.72 -24.79 9.25
C THR A 281 -1.97 -24.40 10.03
N CYS A 282 -2.44 -23.19 9.83
CA CYS A 282 -3.72 -22.71 10.32
C CYS A 282 -4.62 -22.35 9.14
N GLY A 283 -5.93 -22.49 9.32
CA GLY A 283 -6.90 -22.19 8.29
C GLY A 283 -8.16 -21.55 8.84
N LEU A 284 -8.70 -20.61 8.06
CA LEU A 284 -9.97 -19.95 8.31
C LEU A 284 -11.10 -20.78 7.69
N ARG A 285 -12.05 -21.24 8.51
CA ARG A 285 -13.16 -22.08 8.03
C ARG A 285 -14.17 -21.28 7.21
N SER A 286 -14.66 -21.88 6.12
CA SER A 286 -15.72 -21.30 5.28
C SER A 286 -17.09 -21.20 5.95
N THR A 287 -17.34 -22.00 6.98
CA THR A 287 -18.67 -22.13 7.59
C THR A 287 -19.00 -21.04 8.60
N ASN A 288 -17.99 -20.61 9.37
CA ASN A 288 -18.17 -19.74 10.55
C ASN A 288 -17.00 -18.78 10.78
N PHE A 289 -16.03 -18.75 9.86
CA PHE A 289 -14.84 -17.90 9.93
C PHE A 289 -14.03 -18.06 11.22
N THR A 290 -14.02 -19.25 11.80
CA THR A 290 -13.15 -19.56 12.94
C THR A 290 -11.86 -20.22 12.47
N VAL A 291 -10.83 -20.14 13.30
CA VAL A 291 -9.50 -20.64 12.96
C VAL A 291 -9.26 -21.99 13.60
N ILE A 292 -8.79 -22.93 12.80
CA ILE A 292 -8.24 -24.20 13.27
C ILE A 292 -6.78 -24.32 12.83
N CYS A 293 -5.95 -24.88 13.69
CA CYS A 293 -4.53 -25.11 13.41
C CYS A 293 -4.20 -26.60 13.59
N TRP A 294 -3.29 -27.10 12.75
CA TRP A 294 -2.88 -28.50 12.72
C TRP A 294 -1.41 -28.65 12.29
N GLY A 295 -0.79 -29.75 12.70
CA GLY A 295 0.60 -30.07 12.36
C GLY A 295 1.45 -30.39 13.60
N PRO A 296 2.63 -31.01 13.45
CA PRO A 296 3.48 -31.48 14.53
C PRO A 296 4.11 -30.33 15.32
N GLY A 297 4.25 -29.16 14.69
CA GLY A 297 4.66 -27.94 15.37
C GLY A 297 3.57 -27.32 16.24
N TRP A 298 2.33 -27.83 16.19
CA TRP A 298 1.21 -27.31 16.97
C TRP A 298 1.09 -28.07 18.30
N ARG A 299 1.57 -27.45 19.39
CA ARG A 299 1.54 -28.02 20.73
C ARG A 299 0.23 -27.69 21.45
N ASN A 300 -0.70 -28.63 21.41
CA ASN A 300 -1.74 -28.78 22.42
C ASN A 300 -2.00 -30.28 22.59
N ASP A 301 -1.74 -30.81 23.79
CA ASP A 301 -1.77 -32.25 24.17
C ASP A 301 -3.17 -32.91 24.09
N LEU A 302 -4.12 -32.30 23.38
CA LEU A 302 -5.40 -32.91 23.03
C LEU A 302 -5.33 -33.41 21.58
N VAL A 303 -4.49 -34.44 21.41
CA VAL A 303 -4.55 -35.36 20.27
C VAL A 303 -5.98 -35.91 20.21
N SER A 304 -6.83 -35.35 19.32
CA SER A 304 -7.93 -36.04 18.60
C SER A 304 -8.87 -35.11 17.82
N SER A 305 -8.91 -33.80 18.06
CA SER A 305 -9.84 -32.91 17.36
C SER A 305 -9.18 -31.55 17.16
N GLY A 306 -9.04 -31.08 15.92
CA GLY A 306 -8.52 -29.73 15.64
C GLY A 306 -9.25 -28.70 16.50
N VAL A 307 -8.56 -28.21 17.53
CA VAL A 307 -9.15 -27.32 18.53
C VAL A 307 -9.35 -25.98 17.84
N GLU A 308 -10.61 -25.60 17.72
CA GLU A 308 -11.03 -24.25 17.34
C GLU A 308 -10.39 -23.26 18.31
N LEU A 309 -9.61 -22.34 17.76
CA LEU A 309 -8.99 -21.30 18.57
C LEU A 309 -10.10 -20.43 19.17
N PRO A 310 -9.97 -19.98 20.44
CA PRO A 310 -10.93 -19.10 21.10
C PRO A 310 -10.84 -17.64 20.59
N LEU A 311 -10.66 -17.47 19.28
CA LEU A 311 -10.73 -16.20 18.57
C LEU A 311 -12.17 -15.99 18.08
N PRO A 312 -12.64 -14.74 17.94
CA PRO A 312 -13.92 -14.48 17.28
C PRO A 312 -13.86 -14.88 15.80
N SER A 313 -15.01 -14.86 15.14
CA SER A 313 -15.08 -14.95 13.69
C SER A 313 -14.22 -13.85 13.06
N LEU A 314 -13.33 -14.23 12.14
CA LEU A 314 -12.39 -13.31 11.49
C LEU A 314 -12.88 -12.91 10.10
N LEU A 315 -12.38 -11.80 9.57
CA LEU A 315 -12.70 -11.37 8.21
C LEU A 315 -12.13 -12.37 7.17
N PRO A 316 -12.90 -12.79 6.16
CA PRO A 316 -12.39 -13.61 5.05
C PRO A 316 -11.58 -12.79 4.02
N GLY A 317 -11.57 -11.47 4.13
CA GLY A 317 -10.77 -10.55 3.32
C GLY A 317 -10.90 -9.11 3.77
N ALA A 318 -10.09 -8.21 3.22
CA ALA A 318 -10.11 -6.79 3.58
C ALA A 318 -11.43 -6.10 3.18
N CYS A 319 -11.91 -5.20 4.05
CA CYS A 319 -13.06 -4.35 3.77
C CYS A 319 -12.61 -3.13 2.96
N VAL A 320 -13.14 -2.99 1.74
CA VAL A 320 -12.88 -1.86 0.86
C VAL A 320 -14.12 -0.99 0.73
N GLN A 321 -13.95 0.34 0.74
CA GLN A 321 -15.07 1.28 0.65
C GLN A 321 -15.61 1.47 -0.79
N GLU A 322 -14.77 1.30 -1.81
CA GLU A 322 -15.18 1.48 -3.21
C GLU A 322 -15.72 0.19 -3.84
N SER A 323 -16.78 0.34 -4.66
CA SER A 323 -17.58 -0.72 -5.28
C SER A 323 -16.94 -1.41 -6.50
N THR A 324 -15.64 -1.21 -6.75
CA THR A 324 -14.93 -1.77 -7.91
C THR A 324 -14.43 -3.20 -7.68
N CYS A 325 -15.26 -4.04 -7.07
CA CYS A 325 -15.00 -5.48 -7.04
C CYS A 325 -15.29 -6.08 -8.43
N ASN A 326 -14.26 -6.16 -9.29
CA ASN A 326 -14.40 -6.66 -10.66
C ASN A 326 -15.03 -8.06 -10.76
N CYS A 327 -14.88 -8.88 -9.73
CA CYS A 327 -15.30 -10.29 -9.72
C CYS A 327 -16.43 -10.57 -8.71
N GLY A 328 -17.12 -9.50 -8.30
CA GLY A 328 -18.28 -9.57 -7.40
C GLY A 328 -17.91 -9.40 -5.93
N ILE A 329 -18.96 -9.28 -5.12
CA ILE A 329 -18.88 -9.02 -3.68
C ILE A 329 -19.10 -10.32 -2.90
N TYR A 330 -18.36 -10.49 -1.81
CA TYR A 330 -18.49 -11.63 -0.90
C TYR A 330 -19.87 -11.61 -0.20
N PRO A 331 -20.56 -12.75 -0.01
CA PRO A 331 -21.86 -12.78 0.68
C PRO A 331 -21.78 -12.13 2.07
N GLU A 332 -22.81 -11.37 2.44
CA GLU A 332 -22.91 -10.71 3.75
C GLU A 332 -21.73 -9.78 4.08
N SER A 333 -20.97 -9.31 3.08
CA SER A 333 -19.79 -8.46 3.30
C SER A 333 -20.07 -7.20 4.11
N GLN A 334 -21.23 -6.57 3.92
CA GLN A 334 -21.62 -5.39 4.68
C GLN A 334 -21.77 -5.71 6.16
N LYS A 335 -22.31 -6.88 6.52
CA LYS A 335 -22.42 -7.33 7.90
C LYS A 335 -21.03 -7.60 8.49
N LEU A 336 -20.20 -8.34 7.76
CA LEU A 336 -18.83 -8.67 8.16
C LEU A 336 -17.97 -7.42 8.37
N CYS A 337 -18.17 -6.38 7.55
CA CYS A 337 -17.49 -5.08 7.66
C CYS A 337 -18.21 -4.05 8.55
N SER A 338 -19.21 -4.46 9.35
CA SER A 338 -19.99 -3.57 10.23
C SER A 338 -20.57 -2.34 9.54
N GLY A 339 -21.06 -2.52 8.31
CA GLY A 339 -21.63 -1.48 7.45
C GLY A 339 -20.60 -0.61 6.72
N ASN A 340 -19.31 -0.75 7.03
CA ASN A 340 -18.25 0.13 6.55
C ASN A 340 -17.41 -0.53 5.42
N GLY A 341 -18.07 -0.82 4.29
CA GLY A 341 -17.42 -1.34 3.07
C GLY A 341 -17.89 -2.74 2.67
N ASN A 342 -17.19 -3.30 1.67
CA ASN A 342 -17.45 -4.62 1.12
C ASN A 342 -16.16 -5.43 1.00
N ILE A 343 -16.28 -6.76 0.96
CA ILE A 343 -15.17 -7.68 0.73
C ILE A 343 -15.28 -8.14 -0.72
N CYS A 344 -14.23 -7.97 -1.51
CA CYS A 344 -14.23 -8.42 -2.90
C CYS A 344 -13.98 -9.93 -3.00
N ARG A 345 -14.69 -10.60 -3.91
CA ARG A 345 -14.39 -11.98 -4.25
C ARG A 345 -13.11 -12.05 -5.08
N PRO A 346 -12.27 -13.09 -4.89
CA PRO A 346 -11.21 -13.41 -5.82
C PRO A 346 -11.78 -13.64 -7.22
N CYS A 347 -11.08 -13.15 -8.23
CA CYS A 347 -11.43 -13.45 -9.61
C CYS A 347 -11.09 -14.90 -9.93
N ASP A 348 -12.08 -15.78 -9.91
CA ASP A 348 -11.91 -17.11 -10.46
C ASP A 348 -11.64 -16.99 -11.96
N ALA A 349 -10.55 -17.61 -12.41
CA ALA A 349 -10.35 -17.88 -13.82
C ALA A 349 -11.48 -18.80 -14.27
N THR A 350 -12.57 -18.22 -14.77
CA THR A 350 -13.71 -18.96 -15.27
C THR A 350 -13.25 -19.74 -16.50
N VAL A 351 -13.20 -21.05 -16.34
CA VAL A 351 -13.37 -21.95 -17.48
C VAL A 351 -14.74 -21.60 -18.05
N SER A 352 -14.77 -20.89 -19.17
CA SER A 352 -15.98 -20.85 -19.99
C SER A 352 -16.26 -22.30 -20.38
N ALA A 353 -17.22 -22.93 -19.71
CA ALA A 353 -17.71 -24.24 -20.12
C ALA A 353 -18.20 -24.11 -21.58
N PRO A 354 -17.78 -24.98 -22.52
CA PRO A 354 -18.42 -24.99 -23.82
C PRO A 354 -19.91 -25.32 -23.62
N PRO A 355 -20.83 -24.69 -24.38
CA PRO A 355 -22.25 -24.96 -24.24
C PRO A 355 -22.51 -26.46 -24.47
N VAL A 356 -23.23 -27.07 -23.53
CA VAL A 356 -23.70 -28.44 -23.59
C VAL A 356 -24.45 -28.65 -24.90
N SER A 357 -23.89 -29.47 -25.78
CA SER A 357 -24.58 -29.91 -27.00
C SER A 357 -25.75 -30.83 -26.64
N PRO A 358 -26.94 -30.66 -27.27
CA PRO A 358 -28.12 -31.50 -27.00
C PRO A 358 -27.92 -32.95 -27.49
N PRO A 359 -28.70 -33.92 -26.96
CA PRO A 359 -28.48 -35.35 -27.18
C PRO A 359 -28.76 -35.78 -28.63
N PRO A 360 -28.17 -36.89 -29.11
CA PRO A 360 -28.18 -37.24 -30.52
C PRO A 360 -29.53 -37.81 -30.97
N THR A 361 -30.08 -37.25 -32.05
CA THR A 361 -31.21 -37.82 -32.77
C THR A 361 -30.72 -38.90 -33.73
N ILE A 362 -31.27 -40.10 -33.59
CA ILE A 362 -31.03 -41.27 -34.44
C ILE A 362 -31.71 -41.05 -35.80
N ASN A 363 -30.97 -41.21 -36.90
CA ASN A 363 -31.54 -41.46 -38.23
C ASN A 363 -30.59 -42.30 -39.14
N PRO A 364 -31.14 -43.06 -40.12
CA PRO A 364 -30.54 -44.26 -40.69
C PRO A 364 -29.59 -44.00 -41.89
N PRO A 365 -28.87 -45.02 -42.42
CA PRO A 365 -27.62 -44.80 -43.13
C PRO A 365 -27.82 -44.63 -44.64
N ARG A 366 -27.06 -43.72 -45.28
CA ARG A 366 -26.65 -43.92 -46.68
C ARG A 366 -25.48 -43.04 -47.16
N ARG A 367 -24.43 -43.77 -47.55
CA ARG A 367 -23.51 -43.62 -48.70
C ARG A 367 -22.71 -42.32 -48.91
N SER A 368 -21.41 -42.57 -49.06
CA SER A 368 -20.27 -41.71 -49.43
C SER A 368 -20.20 -41.41 -50.95
N PRO A 369 -19.17 -40.71 -51.46
CA PRO A 369 -19.10 -39.25 -51.59
C PRO A 369 -18.98 -38.79 -53.06
N SER A 370 -19.23 -37.51 -53.37
CA SER A 370 -18.79 -36.93 -54.64
C SER A 370 -18.19 -35.53 -54.44
N ARG A 371 -17.11 -35.30 -55.19
CA ARG A 371 -16.19 -34.15 -55.15
C ARG A 371 -16.90 -32.85 -55.54
N ALA A 372 -16.68 -31.79 -54.78
CA ALA A 372 -16.82 -30.42 -55.25
C ALA A 372 -15.69 -29.56 -54.66
N MET A 373 -14.87 -29.00 -55.56
CA MET A 373 -13.71 -28.16 -55.23
C MET A 373 -14.15 -26.79 -54.72
N THR A 374 -13.52 -26.36 -53.64
CA THR A 374 -13.81 -25.15 -52.88
C THR A 374 -13.29 -23.89 -53.56
N LYS A 375 -14.21 -22.95 -53.84
CA LYS A 375 -13.97 -21.58 -54.31
C LYS A 375 -13.05 -20.74 -53.41
N GLY A 376 -12.64 -21.24 -52.24
CA GLY A 376 -11.76 -20.55 -51.30
C GLY A 376 -10.30 -20.46 -51.75
N LEU A 377 -9.79 -21.45 -52.51
CA LEU A 377 -8.38 -21.46 -52.92
C LEU A 377 -8.04 -20.41 -53.99
N LEU A 378 -9.03 -19.96 -54.77
CA LEU A 378 -8.83 -18.95 -55.81
C LEU A 378 -8.62 -17.54 -55.22
N ALA A 379 -9.23 -17.24 -54.07
CA ALA A 379 -9.10 -15.95 -53.41
C ALA A 379 -7.71 -15.75 -52.79
N PHE A 380 -7.11 -16.80 -52.23
CA PHE A 380 -5.76 -16.73 -51.67
C PHE A 380 -4.68 -16.60 -52.76
N ALA A 381 -4.88 -17.21 -53.93
CA ALA A 381 -3.94 -17.09 -55.05
C ALA A 381 -3.90 -15.66 -55.64
N ILE A 382 -5.04 -14.97 -55.70
CA ILE A 382 -5.12 -13.60 -56.24
C ILE A 382 -4.48 -12.60 -55.28
N VAL A 383 -4.78 -12.67 -53.98
CA VAL A 383 -4.23 -11.73 -52.98
C VAL A 383 -2.71 -11.92 -52.79
N GLY A 384 -2.21 -13.16 -52.86
CA GLY A 384 -0.78 -13.45 -52.78
C GLY A 384 0.03 -12.89 -53.97
N SER A 385 -0.56 -12.86 -55.17
CA SER A 385 0.12 -12.38 -56.38
C SER A 385 0.28 -10.86 -56.44
N VAL A 386 -0.68 -10.09 -55.90
CA VAL A 386 -0.60 -8.62 -55.85
C VAL A 386 0.41 -8.14 -54.79
N GLY A 387 0.50 -8.83 -53.66
CA GLY A 387 1.49 -8.54 -52.61
C GLY A 387 2.93 -8.78 -53.08
N ALA A 388 3.17 -9.87 -53.81
CA ALA A 388 4.48 -10.18 -54.37
C ALA A 388 4.93 -9.14 -55.41
N PHE A 389 4.01 -8.64 -56.25
CA PHE A 389 4.33 -7.64 -57.27
C PHE A 389 4.67 -6.28 -56.65
N SER A 390 3.94 -5.85 -55.61
CA SER A 390 4.22 -4.61 -54.88
C SER A 390 5.59 -4.65 -54.16
N GLY A 391 5.94 -5.80 -53.58
CA GLY A 391 7.26 -6.01 -52.96
C GLY A 391 8.41 -5.89 -53.96
N ILE A 392 8.27 -6.49 -55.15
CA ILE A 392 9.30 -6.44 -56.20
C ILE A 392 9.48 -5.01 -56.74
N VAL A 393 8.39 -4.26 -56.96
CA VAL A 393 8.46 -2.87 -57.43
C VAL A 393 9.17 -1.96 -56.41
N THR A 394 8.96 -2.20 -55.11
CA THR A 394 9.60 -1.43 -54.04
C THR A 394 11.11 -1.70 -53.98
N ILE A 395 11.52 -2.96 -54.14
CA ILE A 395 12.95 -3.34 -54.18
C ILE A 395 13.64 -2.73 -55.41
N VAL A 396 13.00 -2.75 -56.58
CA VAL A 396 13.53 -2.13 -57.80
C VAL A 396 13.65 -0.60 -57.63
N TYR A 397 12.69 0.06 -56.99
CA TYR A 397 12.75 1.49 -56.69
C TYR A 397 13.88 1.85 -55.72
N CYS A 398 14.09 1.05 -54.67
CA CYS A 398 15.18 1.24 -53.72
C CYS A 398 16.56 1.02 -54.37
N LEU A 399 16.69 0.05 -55.28
CA LEU A 399 17.92 -0.17 -56.04
C LEU A 399 18.17 0.96 -57.05
N TRP A 400 17.13 1.49 -57.70
CA TRP A 400 17.27 2.63 -58.62
C TRP A 400 17.71 3.90 -57.87
N THR A 401 17.07 4.22 -56.75
CA THR A 401 17.42 5.40 -55.94
C THR A 401 18.79 5.27 -55.26
N GLY A 402 19.20 4.05 -54.89
CA GLY A 402 20.53 3.77 -54.35
C GLY A 402 21.67 3.82 -55.38
N VAL A 403 21.39 3.54 -56.66
CA VAL A 403 22.42 3.50 -57.73
C VAL A 403 22.52 4.82 -58.51
N CYS A 404 21.47 5.64 -58.58
CA CYS A 404 21.48 6.89 -59.36
C CYS A 404 21.84 8.17 -58.58
N CYS A 405 22.01 8.12 -57.27
CA CYS A 405 22.43 9.27 -56.45
C CYS A 405 23.79 9.08 -55.77
N GLY A 406 24.69 8.34 -56.41
CA GLY A 406 26.12 8.35 -56.10
C GLY A 406 26.74 9.68 -56.51
N HIS A 407 26.95 10.56 -55.51
CA HIS A 407 27.88 11.70 -55.43
C HIS A 407 27.18 13.01 -55.02
N LYS A 408 27.22 13.31 -53.70
CA LYS A 408 27.67 14.63 -53.23
C LYS A 408 28.04 14.63 -51.74
N LYS A 409 29.37 14.57 -51.57
CA LYS A 409 30.28 15.07 -50.53
C LYS A 409 29.69 15.58 -49.19
N ILE A 410 30.15 14.90 -48.15
CA ILE A 410 30.23 15.31 -46.75
C ILE A 410 31.27 16.43 -46.60
N HIS A 411 30.95 17.48 -45.84
CA HIS A 411 31.95 18.28 -45.11
C HIS A 411 31.46 18.54 -43.68
N ASN A 412 32.34 18.20 -42.73
CA ASN A 412 32.23 18.41 -41.29
C ASN A 412 32.66 19.83 -40.89
N SER A 413 32.15 20.23 -39.72
CA SER A 413 32.69 21.18 -38.73
C SER A 413 32.95 22.62 -39.17
N VAL A 414 32.55 23.57 -38.30
CA VAL A 414 33.40 24.65 -37.77
C VAL A 414 32.54 25.57 -36.88
N GLN A 415 32.86 25.61 -35.60
CA GLN A 415 32.81 26.80 -34.75
C GLN A 415 34.27 27.26 -34.60
N PRO A 416 34.54 28.58 -34.66
CA PRO A 416 35.61 29.12 -33.84
C PRO A 416 35.33 30.53 -33.32
N THR A 417 36.10 30.87 -32.31
CA THR A 417 36.12 32.10 -31.51
C THR A 417 37.32 32.99 -31.95
N ILE A 418 37.35 34.26 -31.47
CA ILE A 418 38.54 35.17 -31.28
C ILE A 418 38.89 36.05 -32.51
N ALA A 419 39.32 37.33 -32.50
CA ALA A 419 39.78 38.42 -31.60
C ALA A 419 39.51 39.77 -32.34
N GLY A 420 39.66 41.01 -31.87
CA GLY A 420 40.32 41.64 -30.71
C GLY A 420 40.89 43.01 -31.17
N SER A 421 40.85 44.05 -30.31
CA SER A 421 41.77 45.21 -30.23
C SER A 421 41.23 46.13 -29.10
N ASN A 422 41.97 46.90 -28.31
CA ASN A 422 43.40 47.15 -28.22
C ASN A 422 43.69 47.77 -26.83
N SER A 423 44.88 47.49 -26.33
CA SER A 423 45.73 48.28 -25.41
C SER A 423 45.20 49.58 -24.78
N ASN A 424 45.23 49.64 -23.44
CA ASN A 424 46.07 50.64 -22.73
C ASN A 424 46.36 50.22 -21.27
N ALA A 425 47.65 49.99 -21.05
CA ALA A 425 48.49 50.32 -19.89
C ALA A 425 48.05 50.00 -18.44
N ALA A 426 48.94 49.22 -17.81
CA ALA A 426 49.61 49.48 -16.53
C ALA A 426 49.15 48.73 -15.27
N HIS A 427 50.03 47.78 -14.90
CA HIS A 427 50.67 47.61 -13.59
C HIS A 427 49.92 47.04 -12.37
N THR A 428 50.39 45.82 -12.02
CA THR A 428 50.85 45.34 -10.70
C THR A 428 49.88 44.95 -9.57
N SER A 429 49.97 43.66 -9.24
CA SER A 429 50.16 43.02 -7.92
C SER A 429 49.06 43.06 -6.85
N ASN A 430 48.62 41.84 -6.50
CA ASN A 430 48.49 41.21 -5.18
C ASN A 430 47.87 41.94 -3.98
N THR A 431 47.22 41.11 -3.17
CA THR A 431 46.77 41.24 -1.76
C THR A 431 45.34 41.73 -1.50
N SER A 432 44.56 40.79 -0.95
CA SER A 432 43.41 40.94 -0.04
C SER A 432 43.78 41.74 1.24
N PRO A 433 42.89 42.05 2.22
CA PRO A 433 41.42 41.88 2.32
C PRO A 433 40.68 43.12 2.94
N LEU A 434 39.42 42.91 3.36
CA LEU A 434 38.71 43.54 4.50
C LEU A 434 37.93 44.87 4.31
N SER A 435 36.60 44.71 4.47
CA SER A 435 35.71 45.40 5.42
C SER A 435 35.26 46.86 5.24
N ARG A 436 33.94 46.97 5.47
CA ARG A 436 33.15 48.07 6.05
C ARG A 436 32.60 49.18 5.13
N SER A 437 31.28 49.09 4.97
CA SER A 437 30.25 50.10 5.27
C SER A 437 30.56 51.58 5.08
N SER A 438 29.75 52.24 4.23
CA SER A 438 29.04 53.49 4.54
C SER A 438 28.08 53.83 3.38
N THR A 439 26.76 53.81 3.58
CA THR A 439 25.87 54.97 3.85
C THR A 439 25.79 56.06 2.75
N ILE A 440 24.53 56.49 2.50
CA ILE A 440 24.07 57.77 1.89
C ILE A 440 24.04 57.75 0.34
N ARG A 441 22.96 58.06 -0.39
CA ARG A 441 21.94 59.11 -0.22
C ARG A 441 20.69 58.83 -1.04
N ARG A 442 19.55 59.23 -0.48
CA ARG A 442 18.26 59.50 -1.15
C ARG A 442 18.40 60.45 -2.33
N GLN A 443 17.66 60.20 -3.41
CA GLN A 443 16.87 61.21 -4.11
C GLN A 443 15.60 60.57 -4.67
N GLY A 444 14.46 61.21 -4.40
CA GLY A 444 13.14 60.68 -4.65
C GLY A 444 12.50 61.11 -5.96
N SER A 445 11.35 60.49 -6.17
CA SER A 445 10.16 61.00 -6.86
C SER A 445 10.26 61.35 -8.34
N ARG A 446 9.83 60.40 -9.18
CA ARG A 446 8.85 60.70 -10.24
C ARG A 446 7.69 59.72 -10.16
N ALA A 447 6.54 60.26 -9.78
CA ALA A 447 5.26 59.62 -9.95
C ALA A 447 4.95 59.46 -11.45
N PHE A 448 4.57 58.26 -11.86
CA PHE A 448 3.71 58.09 -13.04
C PHE A 448 2.58 57.13 -12.70
N ARG A 449 1.38 57.66 -12.90
CA ARG A 449 0.09 57.06 -12.60
C ARG A 449 -0.37 56.27 -13.84
N ARG A 450 -0.85 55.05 -13.59
CA ARG A 450 -1.76 54.21 -14.40
C ARG A 450 -1.28 53.74 -15.78
N GLN A 451 -0.99 52.44 -15.86
CA GLN A 451 -1.71 51.57 -16.79
C GLN A 451 -2.29 50.38 -16.03
N ARG A 452 -3.61 50.22 -16.16
CA ARG A 452 -4.38 49.07 -15.68
C ARG A 452 -4.72 48.26 -16.93
N SER A 453 -4.38 46.97 -16.90
CA SER A 453 -5.13 45.83 -17.47
C SER A 453 -4.17 44.69 -17.83
N GLY A 454 -3.91 43.85 -16.83
CA GLY A 454 -3.44 42.48 -16.99
C GLY A 454 -4.14 41.66 -15.92
N THR A 455 -5.13 40.87 -16.32
CA THR A 455 -5.97 40.06 -15.44
C THR A 455 -5.21 38.80 -15.03
N SER A 456 -4.70 38.75 -13.81
CA SER A 456 -4.38 37.48 -13.12
C SER A 456 -4.28 37.74 -11.62
N SER A 457 -5.42 38.00 -10.97
CA SER A 457 -5.51 37.89 -9.52
C SER A 457 -5.62 36.41 -9.15
N LYS A 458 -4.50 35.70 -9.20
CA LYS A 458 -4.33 34.51 -8.35
C LYS A 458 -4.35 35.04 -6.91
N HIS A 459 -5.49 34.91 -6.23
CA HIS A 459 -5.57 35.13 -4.80
C HIS A 459 -4.60 34.16 -4.12
N THR A 460 -3.44 34.66 -3.71
CA THR A 460 -2.75 34.09 -2.56
C THR A 460 -3.71 34.27 -1.39
N GLU A 461 -4.18 33.16 -0.82
CA GLU A 461 -5.01 33.12 0.39
C GLU A 461 -4.27 33.89 1.50
N ARG A 462 -4.69 35.14 1.71
CA ARG A 462 -4.21 35.98 2.80
C ARG A 462 -4.72 35.38 4.11
N ALA A 463 -3.92 35.44 5.17
CA ALA A 463 -4.37 35.12 6.52
C ALA A 463 -5.60 35.97 6.89
N GLU A 464 -6.48 35.41 7.72
CA GLU A 464 -7.63 36.13 8.26
C GLU A 464 -7.14 37.32 9.11
N GLU A 465 -7.61 38.52 8.79
CA GLU A 465 -7.29 39.73 9.54
C GLU A 465 -8.43 40.04 10.51
N PHE A 466 -8.21 39.79 11.81
CA PHE A 466 -9.14 40.23 12.85
C PHE A 466 -8.92 41.70 13.18
N THR A 467 -10.00 42.48 13.21
CA THR A 467 -9.88 43.89 13.60
C THR A 467 -9.61 44.00 15.10
N PHE A 468 -9.00 45.12 15.53
CA PHE A 468 -8.83 45.39 16.96
C PHE A 468 -10.17 45.40 17.71
N SER A 469 -11.26 45.86 17.07
CA SER A 469 -12.61 45.79 17.64
C SER A 469 -13.09 44.36 17.84
N ASP A 470 -12.82 43.46 16.91
CA ASP A 470 -13.22 42.04 17.04
C ASP A 470 -12.45 41.38 18.19
N LEU A 471 -11.14 41.68 18.31
CA LEU A 471 -10.31 41.22 19.42
C LEU A 471 -10.80 41.79 20.76
N VAL A 472 -11.12 43.08 20.84
CA VAL A 472 -11.68 43.70 22.06
C VAL A 472 -13.01 43.05 22.43
N ALA A 473 -13.89 42.81 21.46
CA ALA A 473 -15.18 42.17 21.70
C ALA A 473 -15.01 40.72 22.18
N ALA A 474 -14.19 39.93 21.50
CA ALA A 474 -13.93 38.53 21.82
C ALA A 474 -13.26 38.34 23.19
N THR A 475 -12.49 39.33 23.64
CA THR A 475 -11.74 39.27 24.91
C THR A 475 -12.42 39.95 26.08
N ASN A 476 -13.68 40.39 25.91
CA ASN A 476 -14.34 41.23 26.90
C ASN A 476 -13.45 42.39 27.36
N ASN A 477 -12.92 43.14 26.38
CA ASN A 477 -11.94 44.21 26.57
C ASN A 477 -10.65 43.78 27.28
N PHE A 478 -10.06 42.68 26.81
CA PHE A 478 -8.85 42.07 27.36
C PHE A 478 -8.95 41.81 28.88
N SER A 479 -10.12 41.35 29.34
CA SER A 479 -10.33 40.98 30.74
C SER A 479 -9.37 39.87 31.16
N LEU A 480 -9.09 39.77 32.47
CA LEU A 480 -8.16 38.77 32.98
C LEU A 480 -8.67 37.32 32.76
N GLU A 481 -10.00 37.15 32.77
CA GLU A 481 -10.71 35.89 32.47
C GLU A 481 -10.58 35.48 31.00
N ASN A 482 -10.62 36.44 30.06
CA ASN A 482 -10.58 36.21 28.61
C ASN A 482 -9.26 36.66 28.00
N ARG A 483 -8.19 36.61 28.81
CA ARG A 483 -6.87 37.06 28.42
C ARG A 483 -6.36 36.19 27.27
N ILE A 484 -6.20 36.75 26.08
CA ILE A 484 -5.50 36.09 24.97
C ILE A 484 -4.01 36.05 25.30
N GLY A 485 -3.57 34.92 25.86
CA GLY A 485 -2.16 34.59 26.04
C GLY A 485 -1.45 35.30 27.19
N ALA A 486 -0.70 34.53 27.97
CA ALA A 486 0.37 35.02 28.85
C ALA A 486 1.77 34.59 28.34
N GLY A 487 1.88 34.11 27.09
CA GLY A 487 3.04 33.38 26.58
C GLY A 487 3.67 33.98 25.33
N SER A 488 4.98 33.84 25.25
CA SER A 488 5.87 34.23 24.15
C SER A 488 5.36 33.78 22.77
N PHE A 489 5.25 34.72 21.84
CA PHE A 489 4.94 34.50 20.40
C PHE A 489 5.77 33.38 19.76
N VAL A 490 6.98 33.13 20.30
CA VAL A 490 8.00 32.27 19.69
C VAL A 490 7.53 30.83 19.44
N GLY A 491 6.65 30.26 20.28
CA GLY A 491 6.24 28.86 20.16
C GLY A 491 5.24 28.56 19.03
N TYR A 492 4.49 29.56 18.58
CA TYR A 492 3.39 29.41 17.61
C TYR A 492 3.75 29.97 16.22
N ILE A 493 4.93 30.58 16.08
CA ILE A 493 5.35 31.20 14.83
C ILE A 493 5.67 30.12 13.80
N ASP A 494 5.01 30.24 12.65
CA ASP A 494 5.34 29.51 11.44
C ASP A 494 6.80 29.78 11.01
N PRO A 495 7.65 28.73 10.88
CA PRO A 495 9.01 28.86 10.39
C PRO A 495 9.13 29.50 8.99
N GLU A 496 8.18 29.26 8.08
CA GLU A 496 8.15 29.91 6.76
C GLU A 496 7.83 31.40 6.87
N TYR A 497 6.91 31.79 7.75
CA TYR A 497 6.66 33.20 8.04
C TYR A 497 7.92 33.89 8.58
N TYR A 498 8.63 33.24 9.51
CA TYR A 498 9.87 33.78 10.08
C TYR A 498 10.95 34.01 9.01
N GLY A 499 11.07 33.10 8.04
CA GLY A 499 12.07 33.20 6.97
C GLY A 499 11.66 34.13 5.81
N LEU A 500 10.41 34.08 5.38
CA LEU A 500 9.92 34.75 4.17
C LEU A 500 9.23 36.09 4.46
N ASN A 501 8.85 36.36 5.71
CA ASN A 501 8.02 37.50 6.11
C ASN A 501 6.69 37.61 5.33
N VAL A 502 6.17 36.49 4.84
CA VAL A 502 4.88 36.40 4.16
C VAL A 502 3.93 35.62 5.03
N LEU A 503 2.90 36.30 5.55
CA LEU A 503 1.84 35.66 6.32
C LEU A 503 0.79 35.08 5.36
N THR A 504 0.45 33.81 5.54
CA THR A 504 -0.53 33.10 4.72
C THR A 504 -1.51 32.34 5.61
N ALA A 505 -2.62 31.87 5.06
CA ALA A 505 -3.52 30.96 5.79
C ALA A 505 -2.79 29.70 6.31
N LYS A 506 -1.68 29.28 5.68
CA LYS A 506 -0.85 28.16 6.15
C LYS A 506 -0.07 28.48 7.42
N SER A 507 0.18 29.75 7.70
CA SER A 507 0.79 30.19 8.96
C SER A 507 -0.19 30.04 10.14
N ASP A 508 -1.48 30.33 9.90
CA ASP A 508 -2.54 30.08 10.89
C ASP A 508 -2.72 28.58 11.16
N VAL A 509 -2.64 27.75 10.10
CA VAL A 509 -2.66 26.28 10.22
C VAL A 509 -1.52 25.77 11.11
N TYR A 510 -0.30 26.33 10.99
CA TYR A 510 0.82 25.96 11.86
C TYR A 510 0.52 26.28 13.32
N GLY A 511 0.03 27.50 13.60
CA GLY A 511 -0.36 27.91 14.96
C GLY A 511 -1.43 27.01 15.56
N LEU A 512 -2.45 26.65 14.77
CA LEU A 512 -3.49 25.69 15.17
C LEU A 512 -2.90 24.30 15.48
N GLY A 513 -1.96 23.83 14.67
CA GLY A 513 -1.24 22.57 14.90
C GLY A 513 -0.53 22.55 16.26
N VAL A 514 0.14 23.65 16.63
CA VAL A 514 0.77 23.80 17.95
C VAL A 514 -0.27 23.69 19.07
N VAL A 515 -1.43 24.36 18.94
CA VAL A 515 -2.51 24.28 19.92
C VAL A 515 -3.03 22.83 20.08
N LEU A 516 -3.22 22.11 18.97
CA LEU A 516 -3.63 20.70 19.02
C LEU A 516 -2.59 19.82 19.74
N LEU A 517 -1.29 20.07 19.53
CA LEU A 517 -0.23 19.37 20.26
C LEU A 517 -0.21 19.72 21.75
N GLU A 518 -0.50 20.97 22.12
CA GLU A 518 -0.65 21.34 23.54
C GLU A 518 -1.82 20.61 24.19
N LEU A 519 -2.96 20.49 23.50
CA LEU A 519 -4.12 19.75 23.99
C LEU A 519 -3.80 18.27 24.20
N LEU A 520 -3.11 17.64 23.24
CA LEU A 520 -2.74 16.23 23.34
C LEU A 520 -1.74 15.96 24.47
N THR A 521 -0.78 16.86 24.67
CA THR A 521 0.36 16.61 25.57
C THR A 521 0.22 17.23 26.96
N GLY A 522 -0.69 18.18 27.12
CA GLY A 522 -0.82 18.99 28.33
C GLY A 522 0.36 19.92 28.58
N LYS A 523 1.30 20.04 27.62
CA LYS A 523 2.50 20.88 27.72
C LYS A 523 2.27 22.22 27.03
N ARG A 524 3.01 23.24 27.47
CA ARG A 524 3.03 24.55 26.79
C ARG A 524 3.80 24.47 25.48
N ALA A 525 3.50 25.35 24.53
CA ALA A 525 4.16 25.44 23.23
C ALA A 525 5.70 25.51 23.32
N ILE A 526 6.22 26.17 24.36
CA ILE A 526 7.63 26.08 24.78
C ILE A 526 7.66 25.71 26.26
N PHE A 527 8.40 24.65 26.59
CA PHE A 527 8.58 24.18 27.96
C PHE A 527 10.03 23.73 28.19
N LYS A 528 10.38 23.40 29.43
CA LYS A 528 11.71 22.87 29.78
C LYS A 528 11.54 21.44 30.29
N ILE A 529 12.45 20.56 29.88
CA ILE A 529 12.50 19.18 30.36
C ILE A 529 13.44 19.11 31.58
N GLY A 530 12.97 18.48 32.66
CA GLY A 530 13.71 18.26 33.91
C GLY A 530 13.57 19.41 34.93
N GLU A 531 13.58 19.03 36.22
CA GLU A 531 13.42 19.96 37.36
C GLU A 531 14.52 21.04 37.44
N ASN A 532 15.67 20.81 36.81
CA ASN A 532 16.83 21.71 36.84
C ASN A 532 16.88 22.74 35.70
N GLY A 533 15.80 22.90 34.93
CA GLY A 533 15.68 24.01 33.97
C GLY A 533 16.56 23.87 32.72
N GLY A 534 16.47 22.71 32.05
CA GLY A 534 17.11 22.44 30.76
C GLY A 534 16.75 23.45 29.66
N ALA A 535 17.36 23.28 28.49
CA ALA A 535 17.09 24.14 27.33
C ALA A 535 15.58 24.13 27.00
N PRO A 536 15.00 25.30 26.67
CA PRO A 536 13.61 25.35 26.22
C PRO A 536 13.45 24.52 24.95
N ILE A 537 12.47 23.61 24.97
CA ILE A 537 12.09 22.77 23.85
C ILE A 537 10.68 23.15 23.38
N SER A 538 10.48 23.12 22.07
CA SER A 538 9.16 23.29 21.46
C SER A 538 8.31 22.03 21.67
N VAL A 539 7.00 22.19 21.84
CA VAL A 539 6.05 21.05 21.82
C VAL A 539 6.12 20.30 20.48
N VAL A 540 6.42 21.00 19.38
CA VAL A 540 6.60 20.39 18.05
C VAL A 540 7.79 19.42 18.07
N ASP A 541 8.96 19.90 18.51
CA ASP A 541 10.20 19.09 18.58
C ASP A 541 10.07 17.89 19.54
N PHE A 542 9.26 18.04 20.58
CA PHE A 542 8.98 16.97 21.53
C PHE A 542 7.99 15.93 20.98
N ALA A 543 6.87 16.39 20.41
CA ALA A 543 5.72 15.54 20.08
C ALA A 543 5.82 14.90 18.69
N VAL A 544 6.22 15.67 17.67
CA VAL A 544 6.22 15.19 16.27
C VAL A 544 7.06 13.93 16.07
N PRO A 545 8.30 13.81 16.60
CA PRO A 545 9.09 12.59 16.44
C PRO A 545 8.40 11.35 17.06
N ALA A 546 7.78 11.51 18.22
CA ALA A 546 7.04 10.44 18.88
C ALA A 546 5.77 10.06 18.10
N ILE A 547 5.04 11.05 17.57
CA ILE A 547 3.87 10.81 16.71
C ILE A 547 4.28 10.04 15.47
N MET A 548 5.38 10.42 14.80
CA MET A 548 5.90 9.74 13.62
C MET A 548 6.32 8.30 13.91
N ALA A 549 6.97 8.07 15.06
CA ALA A 549 7.37 6.74 15.52
C ALA A 549 6.19 5.86 15.98
N GLY A 550 5.00 6.43 16.13
CA GLY A 550 3.81 5.74 16.64
C GLY A 550 3.81 5.52 18.15
N GLU A 551 4.57 6.31 18.88
CA GLU A 551 4.71 6.24 20.33
C GLU A 551 3.81 7.28 21.02
N LEU A 552 2.56 7.41 20.55
CA LEU A 552 1.63 8.45 21.01
C LEU A 552 1.42 8.40 22.53
N SER A 553 1.33 7.20 23.10
CA SER A 553 1.18 6.97 24.54
C SER A 553 2.27 7.62 25.40
N LYS A 554 3.46 7.89 24.85
CA LYS A 554 4.55 8.55 25.58
C LYS A 554 4.37 10.07 25.71
N ILE A 555 3.53 10.66 24.86
CA ILE A 555 3.36 12.12 24.82
C ILE A 555 2.00 12.58 25.32
N LEU A 556 1.01 11.70 25.39
CA LEU A 556 -0.34 12.04 25.86
C LEU A 556 -0.32 12.58 27.29
N ASP A 557 -1.19 13.55 27.55
CA ASP A 557 -1.36 14.14 28.88
C ASP A 557 -1.85 13.10 29.89
N THR A 558 -0.96 12.73 30.81
CA THR A 558 -1.25 11.74 31.85
C THR A 558 -2.39 12.15 32.79
N ARG A 559 -2.78 13.43 32.81
CA ARG A 559 -3.91 13.92 33.63
C ARG A 559 -5.28 13.49 33.11
N VAL A 560 -5.38 13.19 31.82
CA VAL A 560 -6.64 12.81 31.16
C VAL A 560 -6.85 11.28 31.19
N GLY A 561 -5.84 10.51 31.60
CA GLY A 561 -5.86 9.05 31.54
C GLY A 561 -5.51 8.51 30.14
N PRO A 562 -5.23 7.20 30.01
CA PRO A 562 -5.06 6.59 28.70
C PRO A 562 -6.40 6.55 27.95
N PRO A 563 -6.42 6.72 26.61
CA PRO A 563 -7.65 6.68 25.83
C PRO A 563 -8.32 5.31 25.93
N GLU A 564 -9.65 5.29 25.93
CA GLU A 564 -10.42 4.06 25.85
C GLU A 564 -10.28 3.39 24.46
N LEU A 565 -10.74 2.12 24.34
CA LEU A 565 -10.54 1.30 23.13
C LEU A 565 -11.11 1.99 21.87
N ASN A 566 -12.29 2.58 21.99
CA ASN A 566 -13.01 3.33 20.95
C ASN A 566 -12.41 4.73 20.69
N GLU A 567 -11.78 5.36 21.68
CA GLU A 567 -11.20 6.70 21.56
C GLU A 567 -9.80 6.70 20.95
N ALA A 568 -9.10 5.57 21.01
CA ALA A 568 -7.72 5.46 20.54
C ALA A 568 -7.55 5.88 19.07
N GLU A 569 -8.49 5.49 18.19
CA GLU A 569 -8.45 5.86 16.76
C GLU A 569 -8.69 7.37 16.56
N ALA A 570 -9.58 7.97 17.35
CA ALA A 570 -9.86 9.40 17.33
C ALA A 570 -8.65 10.22 17.80
N VAL A 571 -8.06 9.85 18.94
CA VAL A 571 -6.89 10.54 19.51
C VAL A 571 -5.69 10.46 18.56
N GLU A 572 -5.48 9.32 17.90
CA GLU A 572 -4.42 9.19 16.90
C GLU A 572 -4.69 10.09 15.67
N LEU A 573 -5.95 10.17 15.20
CA LEU A 573 -6.33 11.04 14.08
C LEU A 573 -6.08 12.53 14.41
N VAL A 574 -6.39 12.97 15.63
CA VAL A 574 -6.07 14.33 16.10
C VAL A 574 -4.56 14.56 16.11
N ALA A 575 -3.79 13.59 16.60
CA ALA A 575 -2.32 13.67 16.65
C ALA A 575 -1.68 13.80 15.27
N TYR A 576 -2.13 13.03 14.27
CA TYR A 576 -1.63 13.21 12.90
C TYR A 576 -2.07 14.52 12.27
N THR A 577 -3.30 14.94 12.52
CA THR A 577 -3.78 16.24 12.04
C THR A 577 -2.88 17.35 12.58
N ALA A 578 -2.60 17.34 13.89
CA ALA A 578 -1.68 18.28 14.53
C ALA A 578 -0.27 18.22 13.93
N MET A 579 0.28 17.02 13.73
CA MET A 579 1.59 16.81 13.13
C MET A 579 1.69 17.38 11.70
N HIS A 580 0.68 17.18 10.86
CA HIS A 580 0.64 17.72 9.50
C HIS A 580 0.46 19.23 9.46
N CYS A 581 -0.30 19.79 10.40
CA CYS A 581 -0.43 21.24 10.56
C CYS A 581 0.91 21.92 10.84
N VAL A 582 1.80 21.28 11.61
CA VAL A 582 3.11 21.83 11.99
C VAL A 582 4.25 21.46 11.05
N ASN A 583 3.95 20.99 9.83
CA ASN A 583 4.98 20.72 8.82
C ASN A 583 5.78 21.99 8.51
N LEU A 584 7.11 21.87 8.35
CA LEU A 584 7.99 22.98 8.02
C LEU A 584 7.61 23.63 6.68
N GLU A 585 7.20 22.83 5.69
CA GLU A 585 6.78 23.32 4.39
C GLU A 585 5.28 23.64 4.36
N GLY A 586 4.92 24.92 4.23
CA GLY A 586 3.54 25.39 4.29
C GLY A 586 2.65 24.81 3.19
N ARG A 587 3.23 24.46 2.04
CA ARG A 587 2.53 23.80 0.93
C ARG A 587 2.09 22.36 1.25
N GLU A 588 2.74 21.69 2.20
CA GLU A 588 2.43 20.32 2.61
C GLU A 588 1.42 20.27 3.76
N ARG A 589 1.17 21.41 4.43
CA ARG A 589 0.16 21.51 5.48
C ARG A 589 -1.25 21.35 4.88
N PRO A 590 -2.21 20.74 5.61
CA PRO A 590 -3.59 20.59 5.15
C PRO A 590 -4.32 21.94 5.01
N THR A 591 -5.46 21.96 4.33
CA THR A 591 -6.37 23.12 4.37
C THR A 591 -7.19 23.10 5.66
N ILE A 592 -7.74 24.25 6.07
CA ILE A 592 -8.61 24.29 7.25
C ILE A 592 -9.83 23.37 7.09
N THR A 593 -10.34 23.23 5.87
CA THR A 593 -11.44 22.32 5.54
C THR A 593 -11.05 20.86 5.79
N ASP A 594 -9.84 20.45 5.40
CA ASP A 594 -9.34 19.09 5.67
C ASP A 594 -9.16 18.87 7.18
N ILE A 595 -8.69 19.88 7.91
CA ILE A 595 -8.51 19.82 9.37
C ILE A 595 -9.87 19.64 10.04
N VAL A 596 -10.87 20.44 9.69
CA VAL A 596 -12.22 20.33 10.24
C VAL A 596 -12.82 18.96 9.94
N ALA A 597 -12.72 18.48 8.69
CA ALA A 597 -13.21 17.15 8.33
C ALA A 597 -12.54 16.02 9.15
N ASN A 598 -11.23 16.12 9.40
CA ASN A 598 -10.53 15.14 10.24
C ASN A 598 -10.97 15.20 11.71
N LEU A 599 -11.18 16.40 12.26
CA LEU A 599 -11.63 16.57 13.64
C LEU A 599 -13.09 16.12 13.83
N GLU A 600 -13.97 16.41 12.88
CA GLU A 600 -15.35 15.90 12.85
C GLU A 600 -15.38 14.38 12.76
N ARG A 601 -14.51 13.79 11.92
CA ARG A 601 -14.35 12.33 11.85
C ARG A 601 -13.83 11.75 13.17
N ALA A 602 -12.87 12.42 13.82
CA ALA A 602 -12.37 11.99 15.12
C ALA A 602 -13.49 12.01 16.17
N LEU A 603 -14.33 13.04 16.17
CA LEU A 603 -15.48 13.13 17.06
C LEU A 603 -16.51 12.01 16.79
N ALA A 604 -16.83 11.75 15.52
CA ALA A 604 -17.77 10.68 15.15
C ALA A 604 -17.32 9.29 15.61
N LEU A 605 -16.01 9.01 15.61
CA LEU A 605 -15.45 7.76 16.14
C LEU A 605 -15.71 7.59 17.64
N CYS A 606 -15.86 8.68 18.39
CA CYS A 606 -16.20 8.65 19.82
C CYS A 606 -17.73 8.56 20.05
N ASP A 607 -18.55 9.09 19.15
CA ASP A 607 -20.02 9.17 19.34
C ASP A 607 -20.74 7.84 19.06
N ASP A 608 -20.21 6.99 18.17
CA ASP A 608 -20.83 5.70 17.80
C ASP A 608 -20.87 4.66 18.95
N SER A 609 -20.25 4.96 20.11
CA SER A 609 -20.34 4.12 21.32
C SER A 609 -21.51 4.45 22.26
N HIS A 610 -22.23 5.55 22.05
CA HIS A 610 -23.43 5.85 22.81
C HIS A 610 -24.67 5.68 21.94
N GLY A 611 -25.32 4.52 22.05
CA GLY A 611 -26.68 4.33 21.57
C GLY A 611 -27.57 5.49 22.04
N SER A 612 -27.99 6.33 21.10
CA SER A 612 -29.03 7.35 21.20
C SER A 612 -29.08 8.11 22.54
N ILE A 613 -28.37 9.23 22.63
CA ILE A 613 -28.82 10.33 23.51
C ILE A 613 -29.24 11.49 22.61
N SER A 614 -30.56 11.66 22.57
CA SER A 614 -31.27 12.80 22.01
C SER A 614 -30.52 14.11 22.28
N SER A 615 -30.22 14.84 21.21
CA SER A 615 -29.79 16.24 21.24
C SER A 615 -30.83 17.08 22.00
N GLY A 616 -30.61 17.27 23.30
CA GLY A 616 -31.27 18.31 24.09
C GLY A 616 -30.47 19.61 23.97
N PRO A 617 -31.11 20.77 23.70
CA PRO A 617 -30.39 22.04 23.63
C PRO A 617 -29.87 22.42 25.02
N ILE A 618 -28.58 22.76 25.09
CA ILE A 618 -27.93 23.28 26.30
C ILE A 618 -28.48 24.69 26.54
N SER A 619 -29.36 24.84 27.53
CA SER A 619 -29.76 26.14 28.06
C SER A 619 -28.74 26.58 29.13
N LEU A 620 -28.00 27.64 28.84
CA LEU A 620 -27.21 28.38 29.82
C LEU A 620 -28.17 29.02 30.84
N ILE A 621 -28.11 28.58 32.09
CA ILE A 621 -28.71 29.29 33.22
C ILE A 621 -27.60 30.11 33.87
N SER A 622 -27.77 31.43 33.85
CA SER A 622 -27.01 32.37 34.67
C SER A 622 -27.49 32.28 36.12
N GLU A 623 -26.55 32.15 37.04
CA GLU A 623 -26.58 32.82 38.34
C GLU A 623 -25.33 33.68 38.48
#